data_AF-A0AAE6QI69-F1
#
_entry.id   AF-A0AAE6QI69-F1
#
_cell.length_a   1.000
_cell.length_b   1.000
_cell.length_c   1.000
_cell.angle_alpha   90.00
_cell.angle_beta   90.00
_cell.angle_gamma   90.00
#
_symmetry.space_group_name_H-M   'P 1'
#
loop_
_entity.id
_entity.type
_entity.pdbx_description
1 polymer ?
#
loop_
_entity_poly.entity_id
_entity_poly.type
_entity_poly.pdbx_seq_one_letter_code
_entity_poly.pdbx_strand_id
1 'polypeptide(L)'
;MLKGFIGRDYLVLVIVASLVVVLLLGAGFTSRPSDWAGWMQAIGLIVGLMVAITVPAIQRKQDAELAHKQLRDREVGYARRMQYLCGELSELQGRISLNLAHLRASDRHSLKFTLQDYLHRLFESHKQDLNDDRVVLAYELRQVANDLIDELDSGRNDRVVFLALEKRLQKLTHRSQVNAAMAERV
;
A
#
# COMPACT_ATOMS: atom_id res chain seq x y z
N MET A 1 4.29 17.94 30.03
CA MET A 1 4.67 17.49 28.67
C MET A 1 3.63 17.97 27.64
N LEU A 2 3.55 19.29 27.40
CA LEU A 2 2.50 19.95 26.58
C LEU A 2 3.07 20.66 25.33
N LYS A 3 4.27 20.27 24.86
CA LYS A 3 4.98 20.99 23.79
C LYS A 3 4.95 20.33 22.41
N GLY A 4 4.14 19.29 22.20
CA GLY A 4 4.15 18.52 20.95
C GLY A 4 2.80 18.25 20.27
N PHE A 5 1.66 18.65 20.86
CA PHE A 5 0.34 18.19 20.39
C PHE A 5 -0.42 19.15 19.48
N ILE A 6 0.05 20.38 19.30
CA ILE A 6 -0.65 21.34 18.45
C ILE A 6 -0.01 21.24 17.06
N GLY A 7 -0.50 20.29 16.26
CA GLY A 7 -0.26 20.29 14.81
C GLY A 7 -0.67 21.65 14.21
N ARG A 8 -0.08 22.02 13.07
CA ARG A 8 -0.26 23.32 12.41
C ARG A 8 -1.74 23.74 12.32
N ASP A 9 -2.64 22.80 12.10
CA ASP A 9 -4.09 23.04 11.97
C ASP A 9 -4.77 23.41 13.29
N TYR A 10 -4.35 22.79 14.40
CA TYR A 10 -4.82 23.15 15.74
C TYR A 10 -4.25 24.50 16.19
N LEU A 11 -3.06 24.87 15.71
CA LEU A 11 -2.43 26.16 16.00
C LEU A 11 -3.23 27.31 15.36
N VAL A 12 -3.67 27.12 14.11
CA VAL A 12 -4.57 28.05 13.42
C VAL A 12 -5.90 28.19 14.15
N LEU A 13 -6.49 27.08 14.63
CA LEU A 13 -7.71 27.12 15.43
C LEU A 13 -7.53 27.96 16.70
N VAL A 14 -6.44 27.74 17.45
CA VAL A 14 -6.14 28.48 18.68
C VAL A 14 -5.96 29.98 18.39
N ILE A 15 -5.29 30.35 17.30
CA ILE A 15 -5.13 31.75 16.90
C ILE A 15 -6.48 32.39 16.55
N VAL A 16 -7.32 31.72 15.74
CA VAL A 16 -8.63 32.23 15.35
C VAL A 16 -9.55 32.37 16.56
N ALA A 17 -9.60 31.37 17.43
CA ALA A 17 -10.39 31.43 18.66
C ALA A 17 -9.91 32.56 19.58
N SER A 18 -8.59 32.74 19.73
CA SER A 18 -8.03 33.83 20.53
C SER A 18 -8.38 35.21 19.95
N LEU A 19 -8.35 35.35 18.63
CA LEU A 19 -8.70 36.61 17.94
C LEU A 19 -10.18 36.94 18.10
N VAL A 20 -11.07 35.94 18.02
CA VAL A 20 -12.50 36.10 18.29
C VAL A 20 -12.75 36.53 19.74
N VAL A 21 -12.06 35.91 20.70
CA VAL A 21 -12.18 36.27 22.12
C VAL A 21 -11.73 37.72 22.35
N VAL A 22 -10.59 38.13 21.79
CA VAL A 22 -10.07 39.51 21.94
C VAL A 22 -11.01 40.54 21.32
N LEU A 23 -11.58 40.26 20.14
CA LEU A 23 -12.56 41.16 19.50
C LEU A 23 -13.85 41.28 20.31
N LEU A 24 -14.37 40.17 20.84
CA LEU A 24 -15.59 40.17 21.64
C LEU A 24 -15.39 40.84 23.00
N LEU A 25 -14.23 40.66 23.64
CA LEU A 25 -13.87 41.37 24.88
C LEU A 25 -13.69 42.88 24.64
N GLY A 26 -13.07 43.26 23.52
CA GLY A 26 -12.91 44.67 23.12
C GLY A 26 -14.26 45.36 22.87
N ALA A 27 -15.19 44.67 22.21
CA ALA A 27 -16.56 45.15 22.01
C ALA A 27 -17.33 45.24 23.34
N GLY A 28 -17.22 44.23 24.20
CA GLY A 28 -17.88 44.19 25.51
C GLY A 28 -17.46 45.34 26.43
N PHE A 29 -16.21 45.79 26.37
CA PHE A 29 -15.70 46.93 27.14
C PHE A 29 -16.38 48.26 26.80
N THR A 30 -16.94 48.40 25.59
CA THR A 30 -17.70 49.59 25.16
C THR A 30 -19.18 49.55 25.58
N SER A 31 -19.68 48.38 25.99
CA SER A 31 -21.03 48.18 26.50
C SER A 31 -21.07 48.26 28.04
N ARG A 32 -22.19 48.70 28.63
CA ARG A 32 -22.28 48.98 30.09
C ARG A 32 -21.84 47.80 30.96
N PRO A 33 -21.17 48.05 32.11
CA PRO A 33 -20.57 47.01 32.96
C PRO A 33 -21.56 46.09 33.69
N SER A 34 -22.88 46.29 33.58
CA SER A 34 -23.89 45.52 34.32
C SER A 34 -24.07 44.07 33.83
N ASP A 35 -23.70 43.77 32.58
CA ASP A 35 -23.97 42.46 31.95
C ASP A 35 -22.71 41.62 31.67
N TRP A 36 -21.60 41.93 32.35
CA TRP A 36 -20.29 41.28 32.16
C TRP A 36 -20.34 39.74 32.21
N ALA A 37 -21.11 39.18 33.14
CA ALA A 37 -21.24 37.73 33.29
C ALA A 37 -21.92 37.07 32.06
N GLY A 38 -22.93 37.72 31.48
CA GLY A 38 -23.62 37.24 30.28
C GLY A 38 -22.72 37.30 29.03
N TRP A 39 -21.91 38.36 28.92
CA TRP A 39 -20.90 38.47 27.85
C TRP A 39 -19.84 37.38 27.93
N MET A 40 -19.31 37.08 29.12
CA MET A 40 -18.36 36.00 29.32
C MET A 40 -18.95 34.62 28.98
N GLN A 41 -20.22 34.38 29.30
CA GLN A 41 -20.92 33.15 28.93
C GLN A 41 -21.11 33.04 27.41
N ALA A 42 -21.48 34.12 26.73
CA ALA A 42 -21.65 34.14 25.27
C ALA A 42 -20.33 33.87 24.53
N ILE A 43 -19.23 34.47 24.98
CA ILE A 43 -17.89 34.20 24.42
C ILE A 43 -17.50 32.73 24.62
N GLY A 44 -17.70 32.20 25.83
CA GLY A 44 -17.45 30.79 26.13
C GLY A 44 -18.26 29.84 25.23
N LEU A 45 -19.52 30.17 24.97
CA LEU A 45 -20.40 29.39 24.10
C LEU A 45 -19.94 29.43 22.63
N ILE A 46 -19.55 30.60 22.11
CA ILE A 46 -19.05 30.74 20.73
C ILE A 46 -17.75 29.96 20.53
N VAL A 47 -16.80 30.09 21.47
CA VAL A 47 -15.54 29.34 21.42
C VAL A 47 -15.80 27.84 21.55
N GLY A 48 -16.67 27.44 22.49
CA GLY A 48 -17.07 26.04 22.66
C GLY A 48 -17.68 25.44 21.39
N LEU A 49 -18.57 26.19 20.72
CA LEU A 49 -19.18 25.77 19.45
C LEU A 49 -18.13 25.66 18.33
N MET A 50 -17.22 26.63 18.22
CA MET A 50 -16.13 26.58 17.23
C MET A 50 -15.24 25.34 17.43
N VAL A 51 -14.86 25.04 18.67
CA VAL A 51 -14.06 23.84 18.99
C VAL A 51 -14.86 22.57 18.66
N ALA A 52 -16.14 22.52 19.05
CA ALA A 52 -17.00 21.36 18.84
C ALA A 52 -17.23 21.02 17.36
N ILE A 53 -17.25 22.02 16.47
CA ILE A 53 -17.41 21.81 15.02
C ILE A 53 -16.05 21.53 14.36
N THR A 54 -15.03 22.30 14.72
CA THR A 54 -13.78 22.31 13.96
C THR A 54 -12.86 21.15 14.31
N VAL A 55 -12.84 20.69 15.57
CA VAL A 55 -12.01 19.54 15.96
C VAL A 55 -12.43 18.26 15.23
N PRO A 56 -13.72 17.87 15.17
CA PRO A 56 -14.14 16.73 14.37
C PRO A 56 -13.87 16.90 12.88
N ALA A 57 -13.97 18.12 12.35
CA ALA A 57 -13.67 18.39 10.94
C ALA A 57 -12.18 18.18 10.62
N ILE A 58 -11.27 18.63 11.50
CA ILE A 58 -9.83 18.39 11.37
C ILE A 58 -9.53 16.89 11.51
N GLN A 59 -10.11 16.21 12.49
CA GLN A 59 -9.94 14.77 12.67
C GLN A 59 -10.37 13.98 11.44
N ARG A 60 -11.54 14.27 10.87
CA ARG A 60 -12.02 13.61 9.63
C ARG A 60 -11.07 13.82 8.45
N LYS A 61 -10.45 15.00 8.33
CA LYS A 61 -9.44 15.26 7.29
C LYS A 61 -8.19 14.42 7.52
N GLN A 62 -7.70 14.39 8.76
CA GLN A 62 -6.52 13.59 9.13
C GLN A 62 -6.76 12.09 8.93
N ASP A 63 -7.94 11.59 9.33
CA ASP A 63 -8.33 10.19 9.14
C ASP A 63 -8.42 9.83 7.64
N ALA A 64 -8.94 10.74 6.81
CA ALA A 64 -8.98 10.55 5.36
C ALA A 64 -7.57 10.52 4.76
N GLU A 65 -6.68 11.44 5.15
CA GLU A 65 -5.28 11.46 4.70
C GLU A 65 -4.53 10.19 5.11
N LEU A 66 -4.74 9.72 6.34
CA LEU A 66 -4.17 8.47 6.84
C LEU A 66 -4.70 7.27 6.07
N ALA A 67 -6.01 7.20 5.81
CA ALA A 67 -6.62 6.14 5.03
C ALA A 67 -6.07 6.13 3.59
N HIS A 68 -5.95 7.29 2.94
CA HIS A 68 -5.35 7.40 1.61
C HIS A 68 -3.90 6.93 1.59
N LYS A 69 -3.11 7.33 2.60
CA LYS A 69 -1.72 6.87 2.72
C LYS A 69 -1.64 5.36 2.91
N GLN A 70 -2.47 4.78 3.77
CA GLN A 70 -2.52 3.33 3.99
C GLN A 70 -2.90 2.56 2.71
N LEU A 71 -3.87 3.07 1.94
CA LEU A 71 -4.24 2.49 0.66
C LEU A 71 -3.07 2.52 -0.32
N ARG A 72 -2.38 3.65 -0.45
CA ARG A 72 -1.20 3.78 -1.31
C ARG A 72 -0.08 2.82 -0.89
N ASP A 73 0.25 2.79 0.40
CA ASP A 73 1.32 1.94 0.92
C ASP A 73 0.98 0.44 0.69
N ARG A 74 -0.30 0.08 0.78
CA ARG A 74 -0.80 -1.27 0.47
C ARG A 74 -0.68 -1.59 -1.03
N GLU A 75 -1.09 -0.70 -1.92
CA GLU A 75 -0.98 -0.86 -3.38
C GLU A 75 0.47 -1.03 -3.82
N VAL A 76 1.36 -0.16 -3.36
CA VAL A 76 2.81 -0.25 -3.62
C VAL A 76 3.38 -1.55 -3.05
N GLY A 77 2.97 -1.93 -1.85
CA GLY A 77 3.39 -3.17 -1.20
C GLY A 77 3.04 -4.41 -2.01
N TYR A 78 1.81 -4.53 -2.51
CA TYR A 78 1.41 -5.66 -3.36
C TYR A 78 2.15 -5.66 -4.69
N ALA A 79 2.25 -4.51 -5.35
CA ALA A 79 2.93 -4.41 -6.65
C ALA A 79 4.40 -4.81 -6.55
N ARG A 80 5.12 -4.37 -5.49
CA ARG A 80 6.51 -4.79 -5.24
C ARG A 80 6.63 -6.27 -4.93
N ARG A 81 5.76 -6.84 -4.07
CA ARG A 81 5.76 -8.30 -3.80
C ARG A 81 5.61 -9.10 -5.09
N MET A 82 4.72 -8.65 -5.96
CA MET A 82 4.49 -9.28 -7.26
C MET A 82 5.73 -9.23 -8.15
N GLN A 83 6.38 -8.07 -8.21
CA GLN A 83 7.66 -7.92 -8.93
C GLN A 83 8.75 -8.85 -8.38
N TYR A 84 8.86 -9.00 -7.06
CA TYR A 84 9.80 -9.94 -6.44
C TYR A 84 9.50 -11.39 -6.82
N LEU A 85 8.24 -11.81 -6.79
CA LEU A 85 7.83 -13.17 -7.18
C LEU A 85 8.05 -13.44 -8.66
N CYS A 86 7.87 -12.46 -9.55
CA CYS A 86 8.28 -12.58 -10.96
C CYS A 86 9.79 -12.80 -11.09
N GLY A 87 10.58 -12.00 -10.38
CA GLY A 87 12.04 -12.09 -10.39
C GLY A 87 12.55 -13.43 -9.88
N GLU A 88 11.98 -13.93 -8.77
CA GLU A 88 12.32 -15.22 -8.20
C GLU A 88 12.05 -16.37 -9.19
N LEU A 89 10.86 -16.40 -9.82
CA LEU A 89 10.56 -17.42 -10.82
C LEU A 89 11.49 -17.31 -12.04
N SER A 90 11.82 -16.08 -12.46
CA SER A 90 12.76 -15.85 -13.56
C SER A 90 14.15 -16.38 -13.25
N GLU A 91 14.62 -16.20 -12.03
CA GLU A 91 15.90 -16.72 -11.58
C GLU A 91 15.88 -18.25 -11.50
N LEU A 92 14.81 -18.84 -10.95
CA LEU A 92 14.63 -20.29 -10.90
C LEU A 92 14.61 -20.90 -12.30
N GLN A 93 13.85 -20.32 -13.23
CA GLN A 93 13.80 -20.78 -14.63
C GLN A 93 15.18 -20.68 -15.30
N GLY A 94 15.94 -19.62 -15.04
CA GLY A 94 17.31 -19.46 -15.56
C GLY A 94 18.24 -20.54 -15.03
N ARG A 95 18.20 -20.82 -13.72
CA ARG A 95 18.99 -21.88 -13.08
C ARG A 95 18.62 -23.28 -13.61
N ILE A 96 17.34 -23.54 -13.85
CA ILE A 96 16.88 -24.79 -14.45
C ILE A 96 17.40 -24.91 -15.88
N SER A 97 17.24 -23.85 -16.68
CA SER A 97 17.64 -23.84 -18.09
C SER A 97 19.14 -24.04 -18.29
N LEU A 98 19.98 -23.47 -17.42
CA LEU A 98 21.44 -23.66 -17.46
C LEU A 98 21.84 -25.10 -17.11
N ASN A 99 21.11 -25.74 -16.20
CA ASN A 99 21.42 -27.08 -15.70
C ASN A 99 20.65 -28.20 -16.40
N LEU A 100 19.88 -27.91 -17.46
CA LEU A 100 19.04 -28.85 -18.20
C LEU A 100 19.75 -30.18 -18.51
N ALA A 101 20.95 -30.13 -19.07
CA ALA A 101 21.71 -31.32 -19.47
C ALA A 101 22.22 -32.17 -18.29
N HIS A 102 22.27 -31.61 -17.08
CA HIS A 102 22.86 -32.23 -15.89
C HIS A 102 21.85 -32.51 -14.77
N LEU A 103 20.58 -32.20 -15.00
CA LEU A 103 19.50 -32.35 -14.02
C LEU A 103 19.25 -33.84 -13.71
N ARG A 104 19.73 -34.28 -12.54
CA ARG A 104 19.46 -35.61 -12.00
C ARG A 104 18.05 -35.69 -11.42
N ALA A 105 17.53 -36.90 -11.25
CA ALA A 105 16.21 -37.13 -10.66
C ALA A 105 16.04 -36.50 -9.26
N SER A 106 17.08 -36.56 -8.43
CA SER A 106 17.08 -35.94 -7.09
C SER A 106 16.97 -34.41 -7.16
N ASP A 107 17.69 -33.77 -8.09
CA ASP A 107 17.67 -32.32 -8.26
C ASP A 107 16.32 -31.84 -8.80
N ARG A 108 15.74 -32.59 -9.74
CA ARG A 108 14.39 -32.35 -10.26
C ARG A 108 13.35 -32.38 -9.14
N HIS A 109 13.44 -33.34 -8.23
CA HIS A 109 12.53 -33.45 -7.09
C HIS A 109 12.68 -32.25 -6.12
N SER A 110 13.92 -31.83 -5.82
CA SER A 110 14.19 -30.64 -5.00
C SER A 110 13.64 -29.36 -5.62
N LEU A 111 13.84 -29.17 -6.92
CA LEU A 111 13.32 -28.02 -7.67
C LEU A 111 11.79 -28.00 -7.69
N LYS A 112 11.15 -29.16 -7.81
CA LYS A 112 9.69 -29.28 -7.72
C LYS A 112 9.17 -28.81 -6.36
N PHE A 113 9.80 -29.20 -5.26
CA PHE A 113 9.42 -28.69 -3.94
C PHE A 113 9.58 -27.18 -3.83
N THR A 114 10.65 -26.63 -4.41
CA THR A 114 10.87 -25.18 -4.44
C THR A 114 9.80 -24.45 -5.24
N LEU A 115 9.38 -25.00 -6.38
CA LEU A 115 8.28 -24.46 -7.20
C LEU A 115 6.92 -24.58 -6.51
N GLN A 116 6.68 -25.65 -5.76
CA GLN A 116 5.46 -25.81 -4.96
C GLN A 116 5.38 -24.81 -3.81
N ASP A 117 6.50 -24.58 -3.11
CA ASP A 117 6.60 -23.53 -2.10
C ASP A 117 6.39 -22.14 -2.71
N TYR A 118 7.01 -21.87 -3.87
CA TYR A 118 6.79 -20.65 -4.64
C TYR A 118 5.30 -20.45 -4.97
N LEU A 119 4.61 -21.48 -5.46
CA LEU A 119 3.17 -21.42 -5.77
C LEU A 119 2.32 -21.11 -4.54
N HIS A 120 2.68 -21.67 -3.38
CA HIS A 120 2.01 -21.39 -2.12
C HIS A 120 2.20 -19.93 -1.71
N ARG A 121 3.45 -19.43 -1.74
CA ARG A 121 3.77 -18.02 -1.45
C ARG A 121 3.11 -17.06 -2.44
N LEU A 122 3.08 -17.41 -3.72
CA LEU A 122 2.37 -16.65 -4.75
C LEU A 122 0.91 -16.53 -4.37
N PHE A 123 0.22 -17.63 -4.04
CA PHE A 123 -1.18 -17.61 -3.62
C PHE A 123 -1.45 -16.74 -2.40
N GLU A 124 -0.69 -16.95 -1.31
CA GLU A 124 -0.89 -16.17 -0.08
C GLU A 124 -0.59 -14.68 -0.29
N SER A 125 0.35 -14.33 -1.17
CA SER A 125 0.73 -12.94 -1.42
C SER A 125 -0.36 -12.08 -2.08
N HIS A 126 -1.23 -12.68 -2.92
CA HIS A 126 -2.28 -11.96 -3.67
C HIS A 126 -3.71 -12.27 -3.21
N LYS A 127 -3.88 -13.11 -2.18
CA LYS A 127 -5.19 -13.58 -1.69
C LYS A 127 -6.20 -12.46 -1.36
N GLN A 128 -5.70 -11.30 -0.92
CA GLN A 128 -6.50 -10.13 -0.55
C GLN A 128 -6.33 -8.96 -1.54
N ASP A 129 -5.65 -9.20 -2.66
CA ASP A 129 -5.43 -8.20 -3.69
C ASP A 129 -6.66 -8.12 -4.60
N LEU A 130 -7.14 -6.90 -4.83
CA LEU A 130 -8.33 -6.62 -5.63
C LEU A 130 -8.00 -5.94 -6.97
N ASN A 131 -6.71 -5.77 -7.26
CA ASN A 131 -6.28 -5.18 -8.52
C ASN A 131 -6.29 -6.22 -9.63
N ASP A 132 -7.17 -6.03 -10.62
CA ASP A 132 -7.39 -6.97 -11.72
C ASP A 132 -6.10 -7.31 -12.49
N ASP A 133 -5.25 -6.31 -12.78
CA ASP A 133 -4.00 -6.53 -13.50
C ASP A 133 -3.05 -7.43 -12.69
N ARG A 134 -2.96 -7.24 -11.36
CA ARG A 134 -2.12 -8.08 -10.50
C ARG A 134 -2.69 -9.49 -10.34
N VAL A 135 -4.01 -9.63 -10.29
CA VAL A 135 -4.68 -10.94 -10.28
C VAL A 135 -4.38 -11.71 -11.57
N VAL A 136 -4.45 -11.05 -12.72
CA VAL A 136 -4.09 -11.65 -14.02
C VAL A 136 -2.61 -12.03 -14.05
N LEU A 137 -1.71 -11.16 -13.58
CA LEU A 137 -0.29 -11.47 -13.50
C LEU A 137 -0.04 -12.70 -12.59
N ALA A 138 -0.74 -12.82 -11.46
CA ALA A 138 -0.59 -13.95 -10.54
C ALA A 138 -1.10 -15.26 -11.16
N TYR A 139 -2.19 -15.19 -11.90
CA TYR A 139 -2.69 -16.32 -12.67
C TYR A 139 -1.69 -16.77 -13.74
N GLU A 140 -1.15 -15.85 -14.54
CA GLU A 140 -0.18 -16.16 -15.58
C GLU A 140 1.14 -16.71 -14.99
N LEU A 141 1.64 -16.17 -13.87
CA LEU A 141 2.81 -16.72 -13.15
C LEU A 141 2.55 -18.14 -12.65
N ARG A 142 1.38 -18.39 -12.07
CA ARG A 142 1.00 -19.73 -11.63
C ARG A 142 1.02 -20.71 -12.79
N GLN A 143 0.52 -20.30 -13.96
CA GLN A 143 0.55 -21.14 -15.15
C GLN A 143 1.99 -21.47 -15.57
N VAL A 144 2.88 -20.48 -15.63
CA VAL A 144 4.29 -20.71 -15.98
C VAL A 144 4.98 -21.63 -14.96
N ALA A 145 4.72 -21.46 -13.67
CA ALA A 145 5.29 -22.31 -12.63
C ALA A 145 4.76 -23.76 -12.71
N ASN A 146 3.49 -23.97 -13.02
CA ASN A 146 2.94 -25.30 -13.26
C ASN A 146 3.52 -25.94 -14.53
N ASP A 147 3.63 -25.18 -15.63
CA ASP A 147 4.26 -25.67 -16.86
C ASP A 147 5.71 -26.11 -16.61
N LEU A 148 6.46 -25.38 -15.75
CA LEU A 148 7.81 -25.78 -15.32
C LEU A 148 7.81 -27.07 -14.49
N ILE A 149 6.84 -27.26 -13.59
CA ILE A 149 6.70 -28.51 -12.81
C ILE A 149 6.41 -29.68 -13.74
N ASP A 150 5.50 -29.51 -14.70
CA ASP A 150 5.12 -30.55 -15.66
C ASP A 150 6.31 -30.96 -16.53
N GLU A 151 7.13 -30.00 -16.99
CA GLU A 151 8.36 -30.30 -17.72
C GLU A 151 9.38 -31.07 -16.87
N LEU A 152 9.56 -30.69 -15.60
CA LEU A 152 10.44 -31.41 -14.66
C LEU A 152 9.96 -32.84 -14.40
N ASP A 153 8.65 -33.06 -14.27
CA ASP A 153 8.03 -34.38 -14.06
C ASP A 153 8.08 -35.25 -15.32
N SER A 154 7.90 -34.65 -16.51
CA SER A 154 7.99 -35.36 -17.79
C SER A 154 9.39 -35.94 -18.04
N GLY A 155 10.39 -35.33 -17.40
CA GLY A 155 11.80 -35.64 -17.55
C GLY A 155 12.39 -35.32 -18.92
N ARG A 156 11.58 -34.71 -19.81
CA ARG A 156 12.03 -34.19 -21.10
C ARG A 156 12.81 -32.91 -20.87
N ASN A 157 13.91 -32.77 -21.58
CA ASN A 157 14.73 -31.56 -21.57
C ASN A 157 14.56 -30.82 -22.90
N ASP A 158 13.31 -30.50 -23.26
CA ASP A 158 13.05 -29.80 -24.52
C ASP A 158 13.38 -28.31 -24.38
N ARG A 159 14.54 -27.95 -24.93
CA ARG A 159 15.04 -26.57 -24.91
C ARG A 159 14.09 -25.58 -25.56
N VAL A 160 13.24 -26.00 -26.51
CA VAL A 160 12.26 -25.13 -27.16
C VAL A 160 11.17 -24.72 -26.17
N VAL A 161 10.69 -25.66 -25.34
CA VAL A 161 9.69 -25.38 -24.30
C VAL A 161 10.26 -24.43 -23.25
N PHE A 162 11.46 -24.70 -22.75
CA PHE A 162 12.11 -23.81 -21.77
C PHE A 162 12.34 -22.40 -22.31
N LEU A 163 12.70 -22.25 -23.59
CA LEU A 163 12.83 -20.93 -24.23
C LEU A 163 11.47 -20.22 -24.39
N ALA A 164 10.40 -20.96 -24.66
CA ALA A 164 9.05 -20.40 -24.73
C ALA A 164 8.57 -19.92 -23.36
N LEU A 165 8.83 -20.70 -22.30
CA LEU A 165 8.55 -20.34 -20.91
C LEU A 165 9.36 -19.11 -20.49
N GLU A 166 10.64 -19.04 -20.87
CA GLU A 166 11.50 -17.87 -20.63
C GLU A 166 10.90 -16.60 -21.23
N LYS A 167 10.47 -16.64 -22.50
CA LYS A 167 9.88 -15.48 -23.17
C LYS A 167 8.57 -15.03 -22.51
N ARG A 168 7.72 -15.97 -22.10
CA ARG A 168 6.49 -15.66 -21.35
C ARG A 168 6.83 -14.98 -20.03
N LEU A 169 7.85 -15.49 -19.33
CA LEU A 169 8.28 -14.95 -18.05
C LEU A 169 8.95 -13.58 -18.18
N GLN A 170 9.74 -13.33 -19.22
CA GLN A 170 10.28 -12.00 -19.52
C GLN A 170 9.16 -10.97 -19.72
N LYS A 171 8.09 -11.33 -20.45
CA LYS A 171 6.91 -10.47 -20.62
C LYS A 171 6.21 -10.19 -19.29
N LEU A 172 6.05 -11.22 -18.44
CA LEU A 172 5.46 -11.07 -17.10
C LEU A 172 6.30 -10.18 -16.19
N THR A 173 7.61 -10.38 -16.18
CA THR A 173 8.56 -9.56 -15.43
C THR A 173 8.45 -8.10 -15.85
N HIS A 174 8.45 -7.82 -17.16
CA HIS A 174 8.27 -6.45 -17.64
C HIS A 174 6.93 -5.84 -17.20
N ARG A 175 5.81 -6.56 -17.35
CA ARG A 175 4.49 -6.09 -16.89
C ARG A 175 4.47 -5.82 -15.38
N SER A 176 5.11 -6.68 -14.58
CA SER A 176 5.19 -6.50 -13.12
C SER A 176 6.02 -5.28 -12.72
N GLN A 177 7.10 -4.98 -13.44
CA GLN A 177 7.90 -3.76 -13.24
C GLN A 177 7.09 -2.51 -13.57
N VAL A 178 6.34 -2.54 -14.67
CA VAL A 178 5.44 -1.43 -15.04
C VAL A 178 4.36 -1.24 -13.98
N ASN A 179 3.73 -2.32 -13.50
CA ASN A 179 2.72 -2.25 -12.44
C ASN A 179 3.29 -1.65 -11.14
N ALA A 180 4.49 -2.07 -10.72
CA ALA A 180 5.17 -1.51 -9.56
C ALA A 180 5.49 -0.01 -9.76
N ALA A 181 6.02 0.37 -10.91
CA ALA A 181 6.31 1.77 -11.23
C ALA A 181 5.04 2.65 -11.29
N MET A 182 3.91 2.09 -11.72
CA MET A 182 2.62 2.77 -11.70
C MET A 182 2.10 2.94 -10.28
N ALA A 183 2.18 1.90 -9.45
CA ALA A 183 1.73 1.95 -8.05
C ALA A 183 2.50 2.99 -7.23
N GLU A 184 3.80 3.19 -7.52
CA GLU A 184 4.63 4.22 -6.86
C GLU A 184 4.26 5.66 -7.23
N ARG A 185 3.50 5.86 -8.31
CA ARG A 185 3.08 7.20 -8.80
C ARG A 185 1.69 7.62 -8.30
N VAL A 186 0.91 6.68 -7.75
CA VAL A 186 -0.40 6.94 -7.11
C VAL A 186 -0.19 7.58 -5.76
#